data_AF-A0A835AVD4-F1
#
_entry.id   AF-A0A835AVD4-F1
#
_cell.length_a   1.000
_cell.length_b   1.000
_cell.length_c   1.000
_cell.angle_alpha   90.00
_cell.angle_beta   90.00
_cell.angle_gamma   90.00
#
_symmetry.space_group_name_H-M   'P 1'
#
loop_
_entity.id
_entity.type
_entity.pdbx_description
1 polymer ?
#
loop_
_entity_poly.entity_id
_entity_poly.type
_entity_poly.pdbx_seq_one_letter_code
_entity_poly.pdbx_strand_id
1 'polypeptide(L)'
;MILRGGGQTAGSADQFKFARFFQETMLKMLGFVDVVIASEVLVRDGAPEPYMKLSNLLGVHGALSKTLSEIWLLFHSPPSAEVERIEREMVSLLSAKEAKAGEAIWGTMEEIRTCILDSMEDSLGTPVLQESPDLHKATLRVMTHIKFLHRNYFSVAPILNEVASLGKYVPRIVDASPFVSLVVEMVSCVEEKLAKRSESFTDQSLRFLFLLNNTYFIWKHLDYPTSSLNVHVATVTRKFNSYMDRYIQVSWAPMSSCLSNNPTPMCFWRNYSPLFKFESEFQKIYTTQEKWKVPDPELRKMLRGAITEKIVPVYTKYIEDNSVATLKFTPHKLEEMLKELFEG
;
A
#
# COMPACT_ATOMS: atom_id res chain seq x y z
N MET A 1 11.58 54.62 57.90
CA MET A 1 11.98 54.71 56.48
C MET A 1 13.29 53.95 56.34
N ILE A 2 13.41 53.12 55.29
CA ILE A 2 14.58 52.36 54.81
C ILE A 2 14.46 50.82 54.96
N LEU A 3 14.40 50.22 53.76
CA LEU A 3 14.72 48.85 53.31
C LEU A 3 13.71 47.71 53.53
N ARG A 4 12.69 47.70 52.66
CA ARG A 4 12.12 46.47 52.10
C ARG A 4 11.91 46.68 50.59
N GLY A 5 12.90 46.32 49.78
CA GLY A 5 12.84 46.60 48.33
C GLY A 5 13.98 46.02 47.49
N GLY A 6 14.61 44.92 47.90
CA GLY A 6 15.77 44.34 47.19
C GLY A 6 15.56 42.94 46.59
N GLY A 7 14.45 42.25 46.90
CA GLY A 7 14.29 40.84 46.53
C GLY A 7 13.64 40.57 45.16
N GLN A 8 12.80 41.49 44.65
CA GLN A 8 12.04 41.26 43.42
C GLN A 8 12.81 41.64 42.14
N THR A 9 13.74 42.60 42.20
CA THR A 9 14.43 43.16 41.02
C THR A 9 15.56 42.28 40.50
N ALA A 10 16.23 41.52 41.36
CA ALA A 10 17.27 40.57 40.96
C ALA A 10 16.68 39.38 40.19
N GLY A 11 15.56 38.84 40.67
CA GLY A 11 14.85 37.74 40.00
C GLY A 11 14.34 38.10 38.60
N SER A 12 13.82 39.33 38.40
CA SER A 12 13.36 39.78 37.08
C SER A 12 14.49 40.02 36.09
N ALA A 13 15.65 40.52 36.55
CA ALA A 13 16.81 40.79 35.70
C ALA A 13 17.46 39.49 35.20
N ASP A 14 17.52 38.46 36.03
CA ASP A 14 18.07 37.16 35.65
C ASP A 14 17.14 36.38 34.71
N GLN A 15 15.82 36.48 34.92
CA GLN A 15 14.83 35.96 33.97
C GLN A 15 14.93 36.62 32.59
N PHE A 16 15.11 37.94 32.52
CA PHE A 16 15.27 38.65 31.25
C PHE A 16 16.54 38.23 30.51
N LYS A 17 17.67 38.09 31.21
CA LYS A 17 18.93 37.60 30.61
C LYS A 17 18.78 36.18 30.07
N PHE A 18 18.13 35.30 30.84
CA PHE A 18 17.84 33.93 30.41
C PHE A 18 16.95 33.91 29.16
N ALA A 19 15.86 34.69 29.15
CA ALA A 19 14.96 34.81 28.00
C ALA A 19 15.69 35.30 26.74
N ARG A 20 16.57 36.30 26.87
CA ARG A 20 17.40 36.78 25.76
C ARG A 20 18.39 35.74 25.26
N PHE A 21 19.08 35.04 26.17
CA PHE A 21 19.99 33.96 25.78
C PHE A 21 19.25 32.86 25.02
N PHE A 22 18.10 32.43 25.56
CA PHE A 22 17.25 31.42 24.95
C PHE A 22 16.77 31.83 23.55
N GLN A 23 16.28 33.07 23.40
CA GLN A 23 15.90 33.65 22.11
C GLN A 23 17.04 33.58 21.09
N GLU A 24 18.25 34.04 21.44
CA GLU A 24 19.41 34.03 20.54
C GLU A 24 19.83 32.61 20.15
N THR A 25 19.83 31.67 21.09
CA THR A 25 20.14 30.26 20.82
C THR A 25 19.11 29.64 19.87
N MET A 26 17.83 29.89 20.12
CA MET A 26 16.76 29.38 19.28
C MET A 26 16.78 29.97 17.88
N LEU A 27 17.02 31.27 17.71
CA LEU A 27 17.12 31.89 16.39
C LEU A 27 18.20 31.20 15.53
N LYS A 28 19.33 30.82 16.14
CA LYS A 28 20.37 30.03 15.45
C LYS A 28 19.89 28.63 15.09
N MET A 29 19.21 27.92 16.00
CA MET A 29 18.65 26.60 15.73
C MET A 29 17.58 26.65 14.63
N LEU A 30 16.75 27.69 14.59
CA LEU A 30 15.74 27.89 13.57
C LEU A 30 16.33 28.14 12.17
N GLY A 31 17.56 28.65 12.09
CA GLY A 31 18.30 28.72 10.82
C GLY A 31 18.59 27.34 10.24
N PHE A 32 18.83 26.33 11.08
CA PHE A 32 19.01 24.94 10.62
C PHE A 32 17.70 24.34 10.07
N VAL A 33 16.56 24.70 10.66
CA VAL A 33 15.23 24.27 10.16
C VAL A 33 15.03 24.72 8.71
N ASP A 34 15.38 25.97 8.38
CA ASP A 34 15.28 26.48 7.01
C ASP A 34 16.13 25.67 6.03
N VAL A 35 17.33 25.25 6.44
CA VAL A 35 18.22 24.42 5.61
C VAL A 35 17.61 23.04 5.35
N VAL A 36 17.01 22.41 6.37
CA VAL A 36 16.34 21.11 6.20
C VAL A 36 15.12 21.24 5.29
N ILE A 37 14.32 22.31 5.44
CA ILE A 37 13.17 22.59 4.59
C ILE A 37 13.59 22.81 3.13
N ALA A 38 14.66 23.57 2.91
CA ALA A 38 15.19 23.88 1.58
C ALA A 38 15.97 22.72 0.94
N SER A 39 16.21 21.63 1.67
CA SER A 39 16.93 20.47 1.13
C SER A 39 16.17 19.85 -0.05
N GLU A 40 16.82 19.76 -1.21
CA GLU A 40 16.26 19.12 -2.39
C GLU A 40 16.13 17.61 -2.21
N VAL A 41 15.17 17.00 -2.92
CA VAL A 41 15.11 15.55 -3.06
C VAL A 41 16.29 15.14 -3.95
N LEU A 42 17.33 14.53 -3.38
CA LEU A 42 18.39 13.89 -4.16
C LEU A 42 17.78 12.67 -4.88
N VAL A 43 17.27 12.88 -6.09
CA VAL A 43 16.91 11.79 -6.99
C VAL A 43 18.17 11.35 -7.71
N ARG A 44 18.86 10.34 -7.18
CA ARG A 44 19.96 9.67 -7.90
C ARG A 44 19.51 8.28 -8.35
N ASP A 45 19.57 8.08 -9.66
CA ASP A 45 19.68 6.76 -10.32
C ASP A 45 18.59 5.72 -9.96
N GLY A 46 17.31 6.11 -10.09
CA GLY A 46 16.18 5.16 -10.06
C GLY A 46 15.86 4.52 -8.70
N ALA A 47 16.55 4.91 -7.62
CA ALA A 47 16.25 4.54 -6.25
C ALA A 47 15.68 5.73 -5.46
N PRO A 48 14.67 5.53 -4.61
CA PRO A 48 14.05 6.62 -3.87
C PRO A 48 14.84 6.91 -2.59
N GLU A 49 15.49 8.07 -2.49
CA GLU A 49 15.76 8.71 -1.18
C GLU A 49 14.75 9.81 -0.73
N PRO A 50 13.54 9.98 -1.30
CA PRO A 50 12.58 10.96 -0.81
C PRO A 50 12.04 10.60 0.59
N TYR A 51 12.16 9.34 1.03
CA TYR A 51 11.83 8.94 2.40
C TYR A 51 12.83 9.45 3.43
N MET A 52 14.10 9.66 3.07
CA MET A 52 15.08 10.27 3.98
C MET A 52 14.75 11.73 4.23
N LYS A 53 14.47 12.49 3.16
CA LYS A 53 13.99 13.87 3.28
C LYS A 53 12.71 13.94 4.11
N LEU A 54 11.71 13.12 3.78
CA LEU A 54 10.44 13.10 4.49
C LEU A 54 10.61 12.72 5.97
N SER A 55 11.46 11.74 6.28
CA SER A 55 11.78 11.36 7.66
C SER A 55 12.46 12.49 8.43
N ASN A 56 13.40 13.20 7.81
CA ASN A 56 14.09 14.34 8.43
C ASN A 56 13.10 15.48 8.71
N LEU A 57 12.23 15.80 7.75
CA LEU A 57 11.20 16.82 7.91
C LEU A 57 10.22 16.46 9.03
N LEU A 58 9.75 15.20 9.09
CA LEU A 58 8.88 14.72 10.16
C LEU A 58 9.57 14.82 11.53
N GLY A 59 10.87 14.52 11.61
CA GLY A 59 11.65 14.67 12.83
C GLY A 59 11.76 16.13 13.29
N VAL A 60 12.06 17.05 12.35
CA VAL A 60 12.14 18.50 12.64
C VAL A 60 10.78 19.05 13.07
N HIS A 61 9.71 18.71 12.35
CA HIS A 61 8.36 19.11 12.70
C HIS A 61 7.96 18.61 14.09
N GLY A 62 8.24 17.33 14.41
CA GLY A 62 7.99 16.78 15.75
C GLY A 62 8.76 17.50 16.85
N ALA A 63 10.02 17.87 16.60
CA ALA A 63 10.83 18.64 17.56
C ALA A 63 10.28 20.05 17.77
N LEU A 64 9.84 20.73 16.71
CA LEU A 64 9.21 22.05 16.78
C LEU A 64 7.91 21.99 17.60
N SER A 65 7.04 21.02 17.29
CA SER A 65 5.77 20.81 17.98
C SER A 65 5.97 20.56 19.48
N LYS A 66 6.93 19.70 19.83
CA LYS A 66 7.32 19.45 21.22
C LYS A 66 7.81 20.73 21.90
N THR A 67 8.69 21.48 21.24
CA THR A 67 9.23 22.74 21.78
C THR A 67 8.11 23.76 22.04
N LEU A 68 7.14 23.89 21.13
CA LEU A 68 5.98 24.75 21.29
C LEU A 68 5.11 24.36 22.49
N SER A 69 4.96 23.06 22.77
CA SER A 69 4.21 22.58 23.93
C SER A 69 4.92 22.85 25.26
N GLU A 70 6.25 22.92 25.26
CA GLU A 70 7.07 23.03 26.46
C GLU A 70 7.55 24.46 26.75
N ILE A 71 7.52 25.38 25.78
CA ILE A 71 8.10 26.73 25.93
C ILE A 71 7.52 27.54 27.10
N TRP A 72 6.22 27.40 27.36
CA TRP A 72 5.54 28.06 28.47
C TRP A 72 5.97 27.55 29.85
N LEU A 73 6.60 26.37 29.92
CA LEU A 73 7.13 25.79 31.16
C LEU A 73 8.52 26.33 31.51
N LEU A 74 9.20 27.00 30.57
CA LEU A 74 10.58 27.48 30.76
C LEU A 74 10.65 28.74 31.63
N PHE A 75 9.57 29.52 31.68
CA PHE A 75 9.53 30.79 32.43
C PHE A 75 8.67 30.64 33.69
N HIS A 76 9.24 30.96 34.86
CA HIS A 76 8.55 30.89 36.15
C HIS A 76 7.77 32.19 36.46
N SER A 77 6.70 32.05 37.26
CA SER A 77 5.69 33.04 37.65
C SER A 77 6.17 34.43 38.17
N PRO A 78 5.35 35.47 37.98
CA PRO A 78 4.89 35.96 36.69
C PRO A 78 6.05 36.69 35.97
N PRO A 79 6.23 36.44 34.66
CA PRO A 79 7.29 37.06 33.87
C PRO A 79 7.14 38.59 33.81
N SER A 80 8.25 39.31 33.66
CA SER A 80 8.18 40.74 33.34
C SER A 80 7.55 40.93 31.96
N ALA A 81 6.99 42.10 31.68
CA ALA A 81 6.37 42.41 30.39
C ALA A 81 7.34 42.20 29.20
N GLU A 82 8.64 42.44 29.41
CA GLU A 82 9.68 42.18 28.42
C GLU A 82 9.91 40.69 28.16
N VAL A 83 9.88 39.85 29.21
CA VAL A 83 10.02 38.39 29.08
C VAL A 83 8.80 37.81 28.36
N GLU A 84 7.59 38.26 28.71
CA GLU A 84 6.38 37.88 27.98
C GLU A 84 6.44 38.27 26.50
N ARG A 85 7.00 39.45 26.18
CA ARG A 85 7.15 39.87 24.79
C ARG A 85 8.12 38.95 24.04
N ILE A 86 9.25 38.60 24.64
CA ILE A 86 10.22 37.67 24.05
C ILE A 86 9.59 36.30 23.85
N GLU A 87 8.88 35.78 24.85
CA GLU A 87 8.19 34.49 24.78
C GLU A 87 7.16 34.47 23.65
N ARG A 88 6.28 35.49 23.56
CA ARG A 88 5.31 35.60 22.47
C ARG A 88 5.97 35.65 21.09
N GLU A 89 7.07 36.38 20.96
CA GLU A 89 7.85 36.45 19.72
C GLU A 89 8.41 35.06 19.35
N MET A 90 8.98 34.35 20.32
CA MET A 90 9.53 33.01 20.11
C MET A 90 8.48 31.97 19.75
N VAL A 91 7.31 32.00 20.41
CA VAL A 91 6.17 31.16 20.07
C VAL A 91 5.73 31.45 18.64
N SER A 92 5.57 32.71 18.26
CA SER A 92 5.20 33.09 16.89
C SER A 92 6.20 32.60 15.86
N LEU A 93 7.51 32.70 16.13
CA LEU A 93 8.55 32.22 15.24
C LEU A 93 8.57 30.70 15.12
N LEU A 94 8.47 29.98 16.23
CA LEU A 94 8.38 28.52 16.24
C LEU A 94 7.16 28.03 15.47
N SER A 95 5.97 28.59 15.70
CA SER A 95 4.75 28.23 14.99
C SER A 95 4.86 28.51 13.49
N ALA A 96 5.47 29.63 13.10
CA ALA A 96 5.72 29.91 11.68
C ALA A 96 6.68 28.89 11.04
N LYS A 97 7.68 28.39 11.79
CA LYS A 97 8.60 27.35 11.32
C LYS A 97 7.95 25.97 11.27
N GLU A 98 7.13 25.63 12.26
CA GLU A 98 6.35 24.39 12.28
C GLU A 98 5.41 24.33 11.08
N ALA A 99 4.65 25.40 10.82
CA ALA A 99 3.76 25.49 9.67
C ALA A 99 4.51 25.32 8.34
N LYS A 100 5.67 25.98 8.17
CA LYS A 100 6.52 25.79 6.99
C LYS A 100 7.05 24.36 6.84
N ALA A 101 7.41 23.71 7.94
CA ALA A 101 7.82 22.31 7.94
C ALA A 101 6.64 21.40 7.54
N GLY A 102 5.44 21.67 8.04
CA GLY A 102 4.20 20.98 7.67
C GLY A 102 3.88 21.11 6.18
N GLU A 103 4.02 22.31 5.61
CA GLU A 103 3.87 22.56 4.18
C GLU A 103 4.91 21.80 3.35
N ALA A 104 6.17 21.76 3.79
CA ALA A 104 7.24 21.02 3.11
C ALA A 104 7.02 19.49 3.18
N ILE A 105 6.51 18.98 4.29
CA ILE A 105 6.13 17.57 4.45
C ILE A 105 5.02 17.22 3.46
N TRP A 106 3.95 18.01 3.43
CA TRP A 106 2.85 17.81 2.49
C TRP A 106 3.33 17.87 1.03
N GLY A 107 4.13 18.89 0.67
CA GLY A 107 4.69 19.01 -0.67
C GLY A 107 5.54 17.80 -1.08
N THR A 108 6.38 17.30 -0.17
CA THR A 108 7.20 16.11 -0.41
C THR A 108 6.33 14.85 -0.55
N MET A 109 5.27 14.70 0.26
CA MET A 109 4.32 13.59 0.14
C MET A 109 3.60 13.60 -1.21
N GLU A 110 3.12 14.77 -1.64
CA GLU A 110 2.44 14.93 -2.93
C GLU A 110 3.39 14.71 -4.11
N GLU A 111 4.65 15.13 -4.00
CA GLU A 111 5.69 14.87 -5.00
C GLU A 111 5.95 13.36 -5.13
N ILE A 112 6.13 12.65 -4.01
CA ILE A 112 6.29 11.19 -4.02
C ILE A 112 5.05 10.51 -4.61
N ARG A 113 3.85 10.91 -4.18
CA ARG A 113 2.59 10.36 -4.67
C ARG A 113 2.48 10.54 -6.18
N THR A 114 2.73 11.75 -6.68
CA THR A 114 2.65 12.09 -8.10
C THR A 114 3.71 11.33 -8.90
N CYS A 115 4.97 11.31 -8.46
CA CYS A 115 6.03 10.54 -9.11
C CYS A 115 5.71 9.03 -9.19
N ILE A 116 5.20 8.45 -8.11
CA ILE A 116 4.79 7.04 -8.09
C ILE A 116 3.68 6.80 -9.11
N LEU A 117 2.68 7.67 -9.16
CA LEU A 117 1.54 7.53 -10.07
C LEU A 117 1.95 7.80 -11.53
N ASP A 118 2.72 8.83 -11.84
CA ASP A 118 3.11 9.18 -13.21
C ASP A 118 4.02 8.14 -13.84
N SER A 119 4.92 7.53 -13.04
CA SER A 119 5.79 6.44 -13.51
C SER A 119 5.05 5.19 -14.00
N MET A 120 3.72 5.15 -13.84
CA MET A 120 2.86 4.07 -14.31
C MET A 120 2.30 4.31 -15.72
N GLU A 121 2.42 5.53 -16.28
CA GLU A 121 1.95 5.84 -17.65
C GLU A 121 2.98 5.41 -18.72
N ASP A 122 4.28 5.57 -18.46
CA ASP A 122 5.35 5.23 -19.41
C ASP A 122 5.44 3.73 -19.74
N SER A 123 4.82 2.88 -18.91
CA SER A 123 4.79 1.41 -19.11
C SER A 123 3.74 0.97 -20.14
N LEU A 124 2.88 1.86 -20.62
CA LEU A 124 1.80 1.56 -21.56
C LEU A 124 2.28 1.45 -23.02
N GLY A 125 3.46 2.00 -23.35
CA GLY A 125 3.94 2.11 -24.73
C GLY A 125 4.90 1.02 -25.20
N THR A 126 5.49 0.23 -24.30
CA THR A 126 6.45 -0.81 -24.68
C THR A 126 5.75 -2.17 -24.74
N PRO A 127 5.79 -2.89 -25.90
CA PRO A 127 5.35 -4.27 -25.94
C PRO A 127 6.32 -5.06 -25.07
N VAL A 128 5.91 -5.38 -23.85
CA VAL A 128 6.68 -6.26 -22.97
C VAL A 128 6.69 -7.62 -23.67
N LEU A 129 7.87 -8.04 -24.12
CA LEU A 129 8.13 -9.32 -24.80
C LEU A 129 7.77 -10.57 -23.98
N GLN A 130 7.21 -10.39 -22.78
CA GLN A 130 6.76 -11.47 -21.90
C GLN A 130 5.66 -10.95 -20.94
N GLU A 131 4.41 -11.34 -21.17
CA GLU A 131 3.27 -11.12 -20.26
C GLU A 131 3.53 -11.87 -18.94
N SER A 132 4.27 -11.28 -18.00
CA SER A 132 4.48 -11.89 -16.69
C SER A 132 3.29 -11.60 -15.77
N PRO A 133 2.73 -12.61 -15.08
CA PRO A 133 1.73 -12.41 -14.04
C PRO A 133 2.32 -11.81 -12.75
N ASP A 134 3.63 -11.51 -12.72
CA ASP A 134 4.32 -11.00 -11.56
C ASP A 134 3.73 -9.70 -10.98
N LEU A 135 4.14 -9.43 -9.74
CA LEU A 135 3.78 -8.23 -9.01
C LEU A 135 4.26 -6.97 -9.76
N HIS A 136 3.33 -6.06 -10.04
CA HIS A 136 3.63 -4.84 -10.77
C HIS A 136 4.43 -3.87 -9.90
N LYS A 137 5.44 -3.19 -10.47
CA LYS A 137 6.28 -2.22 -9.76
C LYS A 137 5.46 -1.08 -9.12
N ALA A 138 4.36 -0.68 -9.77
CA ALA A 138 3.40 0.29 -9.25
C ALA A 138 2.85 -0.10 -7.88
N THR A 139 2.36 -1.34 -7.78
CA THR A 139 1.78 -1.92 -6.57
C THR A 139 2.79 -1.90 -5.43
N LEU A 140 4.03 -2.30 -5.72
CA LEU A 140 5.12 -2.26 -4.76
C LEU A 140 5.40 -0.84 -4.25
N ARG A 141 5.52 0.13 -5.17
CA ARG A 141 5.82 1.54 -4.82
C ARG A 141 4.72 2.16 -3.97
N VAL A 142 3.45 2.02 -4.39
CA VAL A 142 2.28 2.57 -3.66
C VAL A 142 2.18 1.94 -2.27
N MET A 143 2.25 0.62 -2.16
CA MET A 143 2.15 -0.04 -0.85
C MET A 143 3.35 0.25 0.05
N THR A 144 4.54 0.46 -0.51
CA THR A 144 5.71 0.91 0.26
C THR A 144 5.48 2.31 0.82
N HIS A 145 4.92 3.22 0.02
CA HIS A 145 4.58 4.57 0.47
C HIS A 145 3.51 4.57 1.55
N ILE A 146 2.41 3.83 1.35
CA ILE A 146 1.34 3.69 2.36
C ILE A 146 1.90 3.14 3.67
N LYS A 147 2.75 2.11 3.63
CA LYS A 147 3.42 1.57 4.83
C LYS A 147 4.28 2.61 5.53
N PHE A 148 5.01 3.43 4.78
CA PHE A 148 5.82 4.51 5.36
C PHE A 148 4.93 5.56 6.06
N LEU A 149 3.87 6.03 5.39
CA LEU A 149 2.94 7.00 5.97
C LEU A 149 2.26 6.44 7.24
N HIS A 150 1.86 5.18 7.20
CA HIS A 150 1.26 4.50 8.35
C HIS A 150 2.22 4.40 9.54
N ARG A 151 3.49 4.04 9.32
CA ARG A 151 4.52 4.01 10.38
C ARG A 151 4.71 5.38 11.05
N ASN A 152 4.45 6.46 10.31
CA ASN A 152 4.56 7.83 10.77
C ASN A 152 3.18 8.47 11.02
N TYR A 153 2.13 7.68 11.27
CA TYR A 153 0.75 8.13 11.35
C TYR A 153 0.56 9.33 12.30
N PHE A 154 1.13 9.27 13.52
CA PHE A 154 0.97 10.34 14.52
C PHE A 154 1.56 11.68 14.07
N SER A 155 2.59 11.67 13.23
CA SER A 155 3.19 12.89 12.69
C SER A 155 2.49 13.36 11.42
N VAL A 156 2.01 12.43 10.59
CA VAL A 156 1.40 12.72 9.29
C VAL A 156 -0.07 13.14 9.41
N ALA A 157 -0.85 12.50 10.30
CA ALA A 157 -2.28 12.74 10.41
C ALA A 157 -2.65 14.19 10.79
N PRO A 158 -1.96 14.85 11.75
CA PRO A 158 -2.23 16.27 12.07
C PRO A 158 -1.99 17.19 10.87
N ILE A 159 -0.89 16.97 10.14
CA ILE A 159 -0.54 17.74 8.94
C ILE A 159 -1.62 17.57 7.87
N LEU A 160 -2.10 16.33 7.65
CA LEU A 160 -3.18 16.06 6.71
C LEU A 160 -4.51 16.73 7.10
N ASN A 161 -4.82 16.80 8.39
CA ASN A 161 -6.00 17.54 8.88
C ASN A 161 -5.86 19.04 8.64
N GLU A 162 -4.67 19.59 8.88
CA GLU A 162 -4.39 21.01 8.65
C GLU A 162 -4.53 21.37 7.17
N VAL A 163 -3.87 20.64 6.26
CA VAL A 163 -3.96 20.91 4.82
C VAL A 163 -5.38 20.71 4.27
N ALA A 164 -6.16 19.79 4.85
CA ALA A 164 -7.56 19.62 4.52
C ALA A 164 -8.40 20.82 4.99
N SER A 165 -8.17 21.31 6.22
CA SER A 165 -8.85 22.48 6.76
C SER A 165 -8.56 23.77 5.97
N LEU A 166 -7.36 23.87 5.40
CA LEU A 166 -6.93 24.97 4.53
C LEU A 166 -7.44 24.83 3.09
N GLY A 167 -8.14 23.73 2.75
CA GLY A 167 -8.63 23.45 1.41
C GLY A 167 -7.53 23.10 0.38
N LYS A 168 -6.29 22.87 0.83
CA LYS A 168 -5.17 22.46 -0.03
C LYS A 168 -5.29 20.99 -0.46
N TYR A 169 -5.95 20.17 0.36
CA TYR A 169 -6.31 18.80 0.05
C TYR A 169 -7.81 18.63 0.28
N VAL A 170 -8.51 17.98 -0.67
CA VAL A 170 -9.94 17.71 -0.56
C VAL A 170 -10.12 16.19 -0.48
N PRO A 171 -10.35 15.62 0.73
CA PRO A 171 -10.65 14.22 0.89
C PRO A 171 -11.86 13.81 0.04
N ARG A 172 -11.70 12.76 -0.78
CA ARG A 172 -12.78 12.25 -1.66
C ARG A 172 -13.74 11.32 -0.93
N ILE A 173 -13.28 10.68 0.13
CA ILE A 173 -14.08 9.72 0.89
C ILE A 173 -14.83 10.47 2.01
N VAL A 174 -16.15 10.51 1.89
CA VAL A 174 -17.05 11.10 2.89
C VAL A 174 -16.94 10.30 4.20
N ASP A 175 -16.97 11.00 5.33
CA ASP A 175 -16.88 10.44 6.70
C ASP A 175 -15.57 9.69 7.02
N ALA A 176 -14.53 9.85 6.19
CA ALA A 176 -13.18 9.33 6.47
C ALA A 176 -12.24 10.46 6.88
N SER A 177 -11.22 10.13 7.68
CA SER A 177 -10.14 11.08 7.94
C SER A 177 -9.36 11.36 6.64
N PRO A 178 -8.75 12.56 6.51
CA PRO A 178 -7.90 12.89 5.36
C PRO A 178 -6.82 11.83 5.08
N PHE A 179 -6.24 11.24 6.13
CA PHE A 179 -5.29 10.13 6.00
C PHE A 179 -5.91 8.91 5.32
N VAL A 180 -7.10 8.49 5.76
CA VAL A 180 -7.77 7.32 5.18
C VAL A 180 -8.20 7.60 3.74
N SER A 181 -8.70 8.80 3.45
CA SER A 181 -9.02 9.19 2.08
C SER A 181 -7.79 9.11 1.17
N LEU A 182 -6.64 9.62 1.61
CA LEU A 182 -5.39 9.58 0.84
C LEU A 182 -4.96 8.13 0.54
N VAL A 183 -5.03 7.24 1.54
CA VAL A 183 -4.72 5.81 1.36
C VAL A 183 -5.65 5.17 0.34
N VAL A 184 -6.97 5.37 0.48
CA VAL A 184 -7.98 4.81 -0.42
C VAL A 184 -7.82 5.35 -1.85
N GLU A 185 -7.49 6.62 -2.01
CA GLU A 185 -7.24 7.25 -3.32
C GLU A 185 -6.02 6.64 -4.01
N MET A 186 -4.92 6.45 -3.28
CA MET A 186 -3.71 5.79 -3.82
C MET A 186 -3.98 4.33 -4.21
N VAL A 187 -4.70 3.57 -3.38
CA VAL A 187 -5.06 2.18 -3.69
C VAL A 187 -5.99 2.12 -4.90
N SER A 188 -7.03 2.96 -4.94
CA SER A 188 -7.97 3.00 -6.06
C SER A 188 -7.27 3.35 -7.38
N CYS A 189 -6.30 4.27 -7.34
CA CYS A 189 -5.53 4.65 -8.52
C CYS A 189 -4.67 3.49 -9.04
N VAL A 190 -3.98 2.75 -8.16
CA VAL A 190 -3.20 1.58 -8.60
C VAL A 190 -4.10 0.46 -9.09
N GLU A 191 -5.26 0.21 -8.47
CA GLU A 191 -6.24 -0.77 -8.95
C GLU A 191 -6.76 -0.43 -10.36
N GLU A 192 -7.08 0.83 -10.64
CA GLU A 192 -7.52 1.27 -11.97
C GLU A 192 -6.43 1.05 -13.03
N LYS A 193 -5.18 1.39 -12.69
CA LYS A 193 -4.03 1.20 -13.59
C LYS A 193 -3.74 -0.27 -13.84
N LEU A 194 -3.82 -1.11 -12.81
CA LEU A 194 -3.71 -2.56 -12.95
C LEU A 194 -4.82 -3.12 -13.83
N ALA A 195 -6.06 -2.63 -13.69
CA ALA A 195 -7.17 -3.03 -14.55
C ALA A 195 -6.90 -2.68 -16.02
N LYS A 196 -6.49 -1.45 -16.32
CA LYS A 196 -6.09 -1.03 -17.67
C LYS A 196 -4.94 -1.86 -18.22
N ARG A 197 -3.88 -2.09 -17.42
CA ARG A 197 -2.75 -2.93 -17.81
C ARG A 197 -3.17 -4.38 -18.07
N SER A 198 -4.12 -4.90 -17.30
CA SER A 198 -4.61 -6.26 -17.48
C SER A 198 -5.27 -6.48 -18.85
N GLU A 199 -5.78 -5.42 -19.50
CA GLU A 199 -6.40 -5.52 -20.83
C GLU A 199 -5.39 -5.85 -21.93
N SER A 200 -4.08 -5.65 -21.71
CA SER A 200 -3.06 -6.05 -22.68
C SER A 200 -2.80 -7.55 -22.72
N PHE A 201 -3.30 -8.31 -21.74
CA PHE A 201 -3.08 -9.76 -21.66
C PHE A 201 -4.01 -10.49 -22.63
N THR A 202 -3.41 -11.22 -23.56
CA THR A 202 -4.16 -12.04 -24.52
C THR A 202 -4.74 -13.30 -23.87
N ASP A 203 -3.98 -13.94 -22.98
CA ASP A 203 -4.45 -15.07 -22.18
C ASP A 203 -5.25 -14.56 -20.98
N GLN A 204 -6.55 -14.86 -20.97
CA GLN A 204 -7.48 -14.48 -19.90
C GLN A 204 -7.10 -15.07 -18.54
N SER A 205 -6.49 -16.25 -18.51
CA SER A 205 -6.01 -16.92 -17.30
C SER A 205 -4.83 -16.16 -16.70
N LEU A 206 -3.84 -15.77 -17.53
CA LEU A 206 -2.73 -14.92 -17.10
C LEU A 206 -3.21 -13.55 -16.65
N ARG A 207 -4.21 -12.98 -17.33
CA ARG A 207 -4.84 -11.72 -16.93
C ARG A 207 -5.36 -11.77 -15.50
N PHE A 208 -6.14 -12.79 -15.15
CA PHE A 208 -6.69 -12.92 -13.80
C PHE A 208 -5.62 -13.29 -12.78
N LEU A 209 -4.59 -14.06 -13.16
CA LEU A 209 -3.47 -14.36 -12.27
C LEU A 209 -2.64 -13.10 -11.94
N PHE A 210 -2.39 -12.24 -12.92
CA PHE A 210 -1.78 -10.94 -12.73
C PHE A 210 -2.57 -10.08 -11.75
N LEU A 211 -3.90 -9.97 -11.95
CA LEU A 211 -4.77 -9.22 -11.05
C LEU A 211 -4.76 -9.82 -9.64
N LEU A 212 -4.79 -11.15 -9.49
CA LEU A 212 -4.72 -11.84 -8.21
C LEU A 212 -3.43 -11.53 -7.45
N ASN A 213 -2.27 -11.69 -8.11
CA ASN A 213 -0.96 -11.42 -7.51
C ASN A 213 -0.89 -9.98 -6.96
N ASN A 214 -1.43 -9.01 -7.69
CA ASN A 214 -1.41 -7.61 -7.28
C ASN A 214 -2.47 -7.30 -6.20
N THR A 215 -3.73 -7.70 -6.38
CA THR A 215 -4.81 -7.44 -5.43
C THR A 215 -4.56 -8.15 -4.10
N TYR A 216 -4.05 -9.37 -4.11
CA TYR A 216 -3.68 -10.08 -2.89
C TYR A 216 -2.55 -9.36 -2.14
N PHE A 217 -1.53 -8.88 -2.85
CA PHE A 217 -0.45 -8.12 -2.24
C PHE A 217 -0.96 -6.82 -1.58
N ILE A 218 -1.89 -6.12 -2.23
CA ILE A 218 -2.56 -4.93 -1.67
C ILE A 218 -3.33 -5.33 -0.40
N TRP A 219 -4.21 -6.34 -0.51
CA TRP A 219 -5.03 -6.84 0.59
C TRP A 219 -4.20 -7.20 1.83
N LYS A 220 -3.16 -8.01 1.66
CA LYS A 220 -2.26 -8.47 2.74
C LYS A 220 -1.54 -7.32 3.45
N HIS A 221 -1.37 -6.18 2.79
CA HIS A 221 -0.62 -5.03 3.32
C HIS A 221 -1.51 -3.84 3.71
N LEU A 222 -2.83 -4.00 3.60
CA LEU A 222 -3.84 -3.04 4.07
C LEU A 222 -4.45 -3.44 5.43
N ASP A 223 -4.00 -4.53 6.03
CA ASP A 223 -4.53 -5.06 7.29
C ASP A 223 -4.13 -4.18 8.50
N TYR A 224 -4.83 -3.05 8.65
CA TYR A 224 -4.69 -2.13 9.77
C TYR A 224 -6.06 -1.90 10.42
N PRO A 225 -6.19 -1.99 11.76
CA PRO A 225 -7.47 -1.84 12.44
C PRO A 225 -7.90 -0.38 12.49
N THR A 226 -8.56 0.10 11.43
CA THR A 226 -9.29 1.38 11.41
C THR A 226 -10.67 1.19 10.79
N SER A 227 -11.72 1.64 11.50
CA SER A 227 -13.12 1.39 11.11
C SER A 227 -13.48 1.91 9.72
N SER A 228 -12.88 3.02 9.28
CA SER A 228 -13.10 3.62 7.96
C SER A 228 -12.36 2.90 6.84
N LEU A 229 -11.21 2.28 7.10
CA LEU A 229 -10.50 1.47 6.10
C LEU A 229 -11.17 0.11 5.89
N ASN A 230 -11.97 -0.38 6.86
CA ASN A 230 -12.67 -1.67 6.77
C ASN A 230 -13.58 -1.77 5.53
N VAL A 231 -14.26 -0.68 5.15
CA VAL A 231 -15.12 -0.66 3.95
C VAL A 231 -14.29 -0.88 2.68
N HIS A 232 -13.12 -0.26 2.62
CA HIS A 232 -12.20 -0.42 1.51
C HIS A 232 -11.56 -1.81 1.50
N VAL A 233 -11.11 -2.32 2.66
CA VAL A 233 -10.60 -3.70 2.80
C VAL A 233 -11.64 -4.72 2.36
N ALA A 234 -12.91 -4.54 2.74
CA ALA A 234 -14.00 -5.41 2.28
C ALA A 234 -14.19 -5.34 0.76
N THR A 235 -14.02 -4.16 0.17
CA THR A 235 -14.07 -3.97 -1.29
C THR A 235 -12.91 -4.69 -2.01
N VAL A 236 -11.69 -4.56 -1.51
CA VAL A 236 -10.50 -5.26 -2.02
C VAL A 236 -10.67 -6.77 -1.86
N THR A 237 -11.18 -7.23 -0.72
CA THR A 237 -11.47 -8.65 -0.45
C THR A 237 -12.47 -9.22 -1.45
N ARG A 238 -13.55 -8.48 -1.74
CA ARG A 238 -14.54 -8.88 -2.76
C ARG A 238 -13.94 -8.96 -4.16
N LYS A 239 -13.06 -8.04 -4.54
CA LYS A 239 -12.33 -8.09 -5.81
C LYS A 239 -11.40 -9.30 -5.88
N PHE A 240 -10.63 -9.54 -4.82
CA PHE A 240 -9.77 -10.71 -4.69
C PHE A 240 -10.54 -12.02 -4.93
N ASN A 241 -11.65 -12.22 -4.22
CA ASN A 241 -12.51 -13.39 -4.38
C ASN A 241 -13.07 -13.48 -5.81
N SER A 242 -13.55 -12.37 -6.36
CA SER A 242 -14.06 -12.35 -7.74
C SER A 242 -13.00 -12.69 -8.77
N TYR A 243 -11.74 -12.27 -8.59
CA TYR A 243 -10.65 -12.63 -9.50
C TYR A 243 -10.25 -14.09 -9.33
N MET A 244 -10.29 -14.63 -8.12
CA MET A 244 -10.07 -16.06 -7.84
C MET A 244 -11.10 -16.88 -8.61
N ASP A 245 -12.38 -16.59 -8.44
CA ASP A 245 -13.47 -17.31 -9.11
C ASP A 245 -13.33 -17.24 -10.64
N ARG A 246 -13.05 -16.06 -11.18
CA ARG A 246 -12.87 -15.88 -12.64
C ARG A 246 -11.65 -16.61 -13.17
N TYR A 247 -10.52 -16.56 -12.46
CA TYR A 247 -9.33 -17.32 -12.80
C TYR A 247 -9.64 -18.81 -12.89
N ILE A 248 -10.30 -19.35 -11.86
CA ILE A 248 -10.66 -20.75 -11.76
C ILE A 248 -11.72 -21.15 -12.80
N GLN A 249 -12.65 -20.25 -13.13
CA GLN A 249 -13.65 -20.46 -14.17
C GLN A 249 -13.02 -20.51 -15.55
N VAL A 250 -12.20 -19.53 -15.90
CA VAL A 250 -11.61 -19.39 -17.24
C VAL A 250 -10.54 -20.44 -17.48
N SER A 251 -9.59 -20.57 -16.55
CA SER A 251 -8.41 -21.42 -16.73
C SER A 251 -8.74 -22.91 -16.79
N TRP A 252 -9.80 -23.33 -16.08
CA TRP A 252 -10.18 -24.73 -15.93
C TRP A 252 -11.52 -25.10 -16.59
N ALA A 253 -12.15 -24.16 -17.31
CA ALA A 253 -13.37 -24.43 -18.09
C ALA A 253 -13.20 -25.50 -19.17
N PRO A 254 -12.13 -25.49 -20.01
CA PRO A 254 -11.96 -26.48 -21.07
C PRO A 254 -11.98 -27.91 -20.53
N MET A 255 -11.26 -28.12 -19.42
CA MET A 255 -11.23 -29.38 -18.71
C MET A 255 -12.59 -29.73 -18.08
N SER A 256 -13.20 -28.81 -17.33
CA SER A 256 -14.47 -29.05 -16.64
C SER A 256 -15.61 -29.42 -17.61
N SER A 257 -15.57 -28.87 -18.82
CA SER A 257 -16.56 -29.16 -19.88
C SER A 257 -16.48 -30.60 -20.42
N CYS A 258 -15.34 -31.29 -20.25
CA CYS A 258 -15.14 -32.63 -20.80
C CYS A 258 -16.03 -33.66 -20.11
N LEU A 259 -16.17 -33.59 -18.79
CA LEU A 259 -16.90 -34.58 -17.98
C LEU A 259 -18.36 -34.19 -17.71
N SER A 260 -18.76 -32.95 -18.05
CA SER A 260 -20.10 -32.41 -17.77
C SER A 260 -21.14 -32.71 -18.86
N ASN A 261 -20.70 -33.10 -20.06
CA ASN A 261 -21.61 -33.38 -21.17
C ASN A 261 -22.09 -34.83 -21.11
N ASN A 262 -23.42 -35.01 -20.97
CA ASN A 262 -24.08 -36.31 -21.12
C ASN A 262 -23.63 -36.99 -22.41
N PRO A 263 -23.38 -38.32 -22.40
CA PRO A 263 -23.01 -39.04 -23.60
C PRO A 263 -24.18 -39.00 -24.59
N THR A 264 -24.05 -38.20 -25.65
CA THR A 264 -24.88 -38.36 -26.84
C THR A 264 -24.67 -39.80 -27.32
N PRO A 265 -25.73 -40.59 -27.54
CA PRO A 265 -25.58 -41.98 -27.97
C PRO A 265 -25.05 -42.00 -29.41
N MET A 266 -23.73 -42.04 -29.56
CA MET A 266 -23.07 -42.03 -30.86
C MET A 266 -22.16 -43.26 -30.95
N CYS A 267 -22.78 -44.38 -31.32
CA CYS A 267 -22.21 -45.73 -31.39
C CYS A 267 -21.11 -45.96 -32.45
N PHE A 268 -20.40 -44.95 -32.97
CA PHE A 268 -19.56 -45.18 -34.16
C PHE A 268 -18.16 -44.54 -34.20
N TRP A 269 -17.67 -43.87 -33.15
CA TRP A 269 -16.29 -43.35 -33.15
C TRP A 269 -15.51 -43.68 -31.88
N ARG A 270 -14.60 -44.64 -32.02
CA ARG A 270 -13.72 -45.22 -30.98
C ARG A 270 -12.65 -44.28 -30.42
N ASN A 271 -12.64 -42.98 -30.79
CA ASN A 271 -11.49 -42.09 -30.60
C ASN A 271 -11.72 -40.88 -29.66
N TYR A 272 -12.88 -40.75 -29.01
CA TYR A 272 -13.15 -39.58 -28.15
C TYR A 272 -13.85 -39.99 -26.85
N SER A 273 -13.12 -40.63 -25.94
CA SER A 273 -13.64 -40.81 -24.58
C SER A 273 -13.58 -39.45 -23.85
N PRO A 274 -14.66 -39.04 -23.15
CA PRO A 274 -14.67 -37.82 -22.34
C PRO A 274 -13.49 -37.76 -21.34
N LEU A 275 -13.10 -38.92 -20.81
CA LEU A 275 -11.96 -39.11 -19.94
C LEU A 275 -10.63 -38.77 -20.62
N PHE A 276 -10.36 -39.31 -21.81
CA PHE A 276 -9.11 -39.05 -22.52
C PHE A 276 -8.98 -37.55 -22.85
N LYS A 277 -10.09 -36.91 -23.22
CA LYS A 277 -10.13 -35.47 -23.46
C LYS A 277 -9.83 -34.68 -22.18
N PHE A 278 -10.44 -35.06 -21.05
CA PHE A 278 -10.15 -34.47 -19.75
C PHE A 278 -8.66 -34.58 -19.37
N GLU A 279 -8.08 -35.79 -19.48
CA GLU A 279 -6.68 -36.03 -19.12
C GLU A 279 -5.70 -35.29 -20.04
N SER A 280 -6.06 -35.13 -21.33
CA SER A 280 -5.30 -34.33 -22.29
C SER A 280 -5.35 -32.84 -21.96
N GLU A 281 -6.54 -32.28 -21.70
CA GLU A 281 -6.70 -30.87 -21.32
C GLU A 281 -6.03 -30.58 -19.97
N PHE A 282 -6.14 -31.49 -18.99
CA PHE A 282 -5.42 -31.39 -17.72
C PHE A 282 -3.91 -31.27 -17.93
N GLN A 283 -3.31 -32.19 -18.70
CA GLN A 283 -1.87 -32.17 -18.95
C GLN A 283 -1.42 -30.88 -19.63
N LYS A 284 -2.23 -30.37 -20.56
CA LYS A 284 -1.95 -29.10 -21.25
C LYS A 284 -1.97 -27.94 -20.27
N ILE A 285 -3.02 -27.81 -19.47
CA ILE A 285 -3.15 -26.75 -18.47
C ILE A 285 -2.00 -26.84 -17.45
N TYR A 286 -1.74 -28.04 -16.93
CA TYR A 286 -0.67 -28.31 -15.97
C TYR A 286 0.70 -27.87 -16.49
N THR A 287 1.11 -28.35 -17.67
CA THR A 287 2.45 -28.04 -18.22
C THR A 287 2.63 -26.56 -18.57
N THR A 288 1.54 -25.83 -18.81
CA THR A 288 1.56 -24.38 -18.95
C THR A 288 1.67 -23.68 -17.60
N GLN A 289 0.80 -24.01 -16.65
CA GLN A 289 0.67 -23.28 -15.37
C GLN A 289 1.75 -23.62 -14.34
N GLU A 290 2.40 -24.78 -14.45
CA GLU A 290 3.60 -25.12 -13.67
C GLU A 290 4.72 -24.09 -13.87
N LYS A 291 4.82 -23.52 -15.09
CA LYS A 291 5.81 -22.50 -15.46
C LYS A 291 5.42 -21.09 -15.07
N TRP A 292 4.20 -20.87 -14.58
CA TRP A 292 3.76 -19.56 -14.12
C TRP A 292 4.24 -19.32 -12.71
N LYS A 293 4.36 -18.06 -12.32
CA LYS A 293 4.84 -17.69 -10.99
C LYS A 293 3.74 -17.02 -10.18
N VAL A 294 3.53 -17.54 -8.97
CA VAL A 294 2.78 -16.86 -7.91
C VAL A 294 3.78 -16.57 -6.78
N PRO A 295 4.24 -15.31 -6.63
CA PRO A 295 5.33 -14.99 -5.71
C PRO A 295 5.01 -15.24 -4.23
N ASP A 296 3.77 -15.02 -3.81
CA ASP A 296 3.37 -15.19 -2.41
C ASP A 296 2.95 -16.64 -2.12
N PRO A 297 3.57 -17.32 -1.14
CA PRO A 297 3.32 -18.73 -0.87
C PRO A 297 1.91 -19.01 -0.33
N GLU A 298 1.31 -18.07 0.40
CA GLU A 298 -0.05 -18.23 0.94
C GLU A 298 -1.08 -18.10 -0.19
N LEU A 299 -0.91 -17.11 -1.08
CA LEU A 299 -1.74 -17.02 -2.29
C LEU A 299 -1.63 -18.28 -3.15
N ARG A 300 -0.41 -18.80 -3.31
CA ARG A 300 -0.15 -20.03 -4.06
C ARG A 300 -0.89 -21.22 -3.46
N LYS A 301 -0.83 -21.37 -2.13
CA LYS A 301 -1.54 -22.41 -1.39
C LYS A 301 -3.05 -22.28 -1.55
N MET A 302 -3.60 -21.06 -1.44
CA MET A 302 -5.03 -20.79 -1.64
C MET A 302 -5.49 -21.16 -3.06
N LEU A 303 -4.72 -20.76 -4.08
CA LEU A 303 -4.99 -21.11 -5.49
C LEU A 303 -5.01 -22.62 -5.69
N ARG A 304 -3.97 -23.32 -5.24
CA ARG A 304 -3.88 -24.79 -5.35
C ARG A 304 -5.06 -25.47 -4.66
N GLY A 305 -5.41 -25.03 -3.44
CA GLY A 305 -6.57 -25.55 -2.71
C GLY A 305 -7.87 -25.38 -3.50
N ALA A 306 -8.16 -24.17 -3.98
CA ALA A 306 -9.38 -23.88 -4.74
C ALA A 306 -9.45 -24.68 -6.07
N ILE A 307 -8.32 -24.89 -6.73
CA ILE A 307 -8.22 -25.73 -7.93
C ILE A 307 -8.53 -27.19 -7.59
N THR A 308 -7.88 -27.73 -6.56
CA THR A 308 -8.07 -29.11 -6.09
C THR A 308 -9.51 -29.38 -5.71
N GLU A 309 -10.11 -28.50 -4.90
CA GLU A 309 -11.51 -28.60 -4.47
C GLU A 309 -12.49 -28.60 -5.64
N LYS A 310 -12.17 -27.91 -6.74
CA LYS A 310 -13.02 -27.89 -7.93
C LYS A 310 -12.86 -29.14 -8.81
N ILE A 311 -11.65 -29.66 -8.94
CA ILE A 311 -11.32 -30.65 -9.98
C ILE A 311 -11.40 -32.08 -9.47
N VAL A 312 -10.78 -32.36 -8.32
CA VAL A 312 -10.62 -33.73 -7.82
C VAL A 312 -11.97 -34.40 -7.57
N PRO A 313 -12.99 -33.74 -6.98
CA PRO A 313 -14.29 -34.37 -6.78
C PRO A 313 -15.00 -34.75 -8.09
N VAL A 314 -14.94 -33.89 -9.11
CA VAL A 314 -15.57 -34.14 -10.42
C VAL A 314 -14.91 -35.33 -11.11
N TYR A 315 -13.58 -35.39 -11.09
CA TYR A 315 -12.84 -36.50 -11.69
C TYR A 315 -13.07 -37.82 -10.97
N THR A 316 -13.02 -37.81 -9.64
CA THR A 316 -13.23 -39.01 -8.80
C THR A 316 -14.61 -39.60 -9.03
N LYS A 317 -15.65 -38.75 -8.98
CA LYS A 317 -17.03 -39.18 -9.24
C LYS A 317 -17.20 -39.81 -10.62
N TYR A 318 -16.63 -39.20 -11.66
CA TYR A 318 -16.72 -39.74 -13.01
C TYR A 318 -16.08 -41.13 -13.13
N ILE A 319 -14.94 -41.37 -12.46
CA ILE A 319 -14.26 -42.68 -12.46
C ILE A 319 -15.13 -43.73 -11.79
N GLU A 320 -15.70 -43.41 -10.63
CA GLU A 320 -16.59 -44.29 -9.87
C GLU A 320 -17.83 -44.66 -10.69
N ASP A 321 -18.51 -43.67 -11.27
CA ASP A 321 -19.74 -43.86 -12.05
C ASP A 321 -19.53 -44.71 -13.33
N ASN A 322 -18.32 -44.68 -13.90
CA ASN A 322 -18.02 -45.35 -15.18
C ASN A 322 -17.15 -46.61 -15.05
N SER A 323 -16.80 -47.04 -13.82
CA SER A 323 -15.98 -48.24 -13.57
C SER A 323 -14.74 -48.35 -14.48
N VAL A 324 -14.02 -47.24 -14.62
CA VAL A 324 -12.91 -47.12 -15.58
C VAL A 324 -11.72 -48.01 -15.17
N ALA A 325 -11.32 -48.94 -16.04
CA ALA A 325 -10.24 -49.89 -15.78
C ALA A 325 -8.82 -49.36 -16.09
N THR A 326 -8.70 -48.36 -16.97
CA THR A 326 -7.40 -47.80 -17.40
C THR A 326 -7.42 -46.28 -17.22
N LEU A 327 -6.58 -45.78 -16.31
CA LEU A 327 -6.44 -44.37 -15.99
C LEU A 327 -5.03 -43.90 -16.30
N LYS A 328 -4.88 -42.71 -16.89
CA LYS A 328 -3.57 -42.08 -17.04
C LYS A 328 -3.12 -41.43 -15.73
N PHE A 329 -4.06 -40.89 -14.97
CA PHE A 329 -3.82 -40.29 -13.66
C PHE A 329 -4.77 -40.90 -12.63
N THR A 330 -4.27 -41.30 -11.47
CA THR A 330 -5.16 -41.57 -10.33
C THR A 330 -5.62 -40.25 -9.73
N PRO A 331 -6.78 -40.19 -9.03
CA PRO A 331 -7.20 -38.98 -8.31
C PRO A 331 -6.10 -38.45 -7.38
N HIS A 332 -5.39 -39.36 -6.70
CA HIS A 332 -4.26 -39.02 -5.85
C HIS A 332 -3.10 -38.39 -6.65
N LYS A 333 -2.75 -38.97 -7.81
CA LYS A 333 -1.68 -38.41 -8.65
C LYS A 333 -2.03 -37.02 -9.19
N LEU A 334 -3.29 -36.80 -9.53
CA LEU A 334 -3.79 -35.49 -9.97
C LEU A 334 -3.63 -34.45 -8.84
N GLU A 335 -3.98 -34.81 -7.60
CA GLU A 335 -3.79 -33.94 -6.44
C GLU A 335 -2.31 -33.61 -6.18
N GLU A 336 -1.40 -34.58 -6.32
CA GLU A 336 0.04 -34.34 -6.21
C GLU A 336 0.53 -33.35 -7.26
N MET A 337 0.14 -33.53 -8.52
CA MET A 337 0.52 -32.62 -9.60
C MET A 337 -0.01 -31.20 -9.34
N LEU A 338 -1.25 -31.06 -8.86
CA LEU A 338 -1.80 -29.73 -8.53
C LEU A 338 -0.98 -28.99 -7.45
N LYS A 339 -0.28 -29.71 -6.56
CA LYS A 339 0.62 -29.10 -5.55
C LYS A 339 1.89 -28.50 -6.15
N GLU A 340 2.23 -28.82 -7.39
CA GLU A 340 3.43 -28.34 -8.10
C GLU A 340 3.15 -27.07 -8.94
N LEU A 341 1.87 -26.70 -9.12
CA LEU A 341 1.49 -25.52 -9.91
C LEU A 341 2.05 -24.22 -9.37
N PHE A 342 2.47 -23.31 -10.26
CA PHE A 342 2.91 -21.95 -9.94
C PHE A 342 4.29 -21.78 -9.27
N GLU A 343 5.20 -22.76 -9.43
CA GLU A 343 6.59 -22.70 -8.91
C GLU A 343 7.59 -22.07 -9.90
N GLY A 344 7.15 -21.62 -11.08
CA GLY A 344 8.00 -21.17 -12.18
C GLY A 344 8.80 -19.88 -11.99
#